data_AF-U1R0M8-F1
#
_entry.id   AF-U1R0M8-F1
#
_cell.length_a   1.000
_cell.length_b   1.000
_cell.length_c   1.000
_cell.angle_alpha   90.00
_cell.angle_beta   90.00
_cell.angle_gamma   90.00
#
_symmetry.space_group_name_H-M   'P 1'
#
loop_
_entity.id
_entity.type
_entity.pdbx_description
1 polymer ?
#
loop_
_entity_poly.entity_id
_entity_poly.type
_entity_poly.pdbx_seq_one_letter_code
_entity_poly.pdbx_strand_id
1 'polypeptide(L)'
;MTVTVGGGSGGVAFAPTNLWIDEGTEVTFEWTGNQSHNVLFEELPDGAGVSGHESLESDGFTFSVTFDTTGVYKYFCQPHKGLGMLGAVAVGSDVATKSVGGEEGGGGGGPTVPDSAKTIGVAASVAMVTTLGLTYFFVKYGGDYDPPE
;
A
#
# COMPACT_ATOMS: atom_id res chain seq x y z
N MET A 1 3.94 -9.27 12.72
CA MET A 1 4.30 -9.17 11.27
C MET A 1 5.77 -9.53 11.11
N THR A 2 6.22 -10.01 9.94
CA THR A 2 7.61 -10.49 9.75
C THR A 2 8.41 -9.66 8.76
N VAL A 3 9.69 -9.43 9.07
CA VAL A 3 10.74 -8.99 8.15
C VAL A 3 11.84 -10.05 8.10
N THR A 4 12.10 -10.60 6.93
CA THR A 4 13.27 -11.46 6.71
C THR A 4 14.54 -10.64 6.71
N VAL A 5 15.54 -11.09 7.49
CA VAL A 5 16.91 -10.57 7.51
C VAL A 5 17.80 -11.53 6.71
N GLY A 6 18.48 -11.00 5.70
CA GLY A 6 19.24 -11.84 4.75
C GLY A 6 18.42 -12.27 3.52
N GLY A 7 17.39 -11.49 3.16
CA GLY A 7 16.58 -11.72 1.96
C GLY A 7 17.23 -11.21 0.67
N GLY A 8 16.47 -11.34 -0.43
CA GLY A 8 16.91 -10.94 -1.78
C GLY A 8 17.88 -11.93 -2.43
N SER A 9 18.15 -11.78 -3.73
CA SER A 9 18.98 -12.73 -4.50
C SER A 9 20.43 -12.80 -4.04
N GLY A 10 20.92 -11.77 -3.35
CA GLY A 10 22.26 -11.72 -2.77
C GLY A 10 22.31 -11.98 -1.27
N GLY A 11 21.17 -12.26 -0.62
CA GLY A 11 21.08 -12.46 0.82
C GLY A 11 21.48 -11.24 1.66
N VAL A 12 21.40 -10.04 1.10
CA VAL A 12 21.83 -8.77 1.73
C VAL A 12 20.73 -7.73 1.69
N ALA A 13 19.50 -8.15 2.01
CA ALA A 13 18.34 -7.26 2.08
C ALA A 13 17.46 -7.57 3.28
N PHE A 14 16.71 -6.56 3.71
CA PHE A 14 15.51 -6.74 4.52
C PHE A 14 14.31 -6.95 3.59
N ALA A 15 13.47 -7.94 3.88
CA ALA A 15 12.30 -8.26 3.07
C ALA A 15 11.04 -8.43 3.94
N PRO A 16 10.03 -7.55 3.81
CA PRO A 16 10.02 -6.34 2.99
C PRO A 16 11.01 -5.28 3.50
N THR A 17 11.46 -4.41 2.60
CA THR A 17 12.42 -3.34 2.92
C THR A 17 11.75 -2.14 3.58
N ASN A 18 10.46 -1.94 3.34
CA ASN A 18 9.66 -0.93 3.99
C ASN A 18 8.34 -1.52 4.50
N LEU A 19 7.84 -0.94 5.58
CA LEU A 19 6.57 -1.28 6.19
C LEU A 19 5.83 0.00 6.58
N TRP A 20 4.51 -0.02 6.45
CA TRP A 20 3.63 0.96 7.07
C TRP A 20 2.70 0.21 8.03
N ILE A 21 2.73 0.58 9.30
CA ILE A 21 2.02 -0.13 10.37
C ILE A 21 1.27 0.82 11.29
N ASP A 22 0.30 0.27 12.00
CA ASP A 22 -0.35 0.96 13.10
C ASP A 22 0.55 0.97 14.34
N GLU A 23 0.39 2.00 15.19
CA GLU A 23 1.05 2.08 16.49
C GLU A 23 0.73 0.83 17.35
N GLY A 24 1.73 0.35 18.08
CA GLY A 24 1.64 -0.87 18.89
C GLY A 24 1.81 -2.17 18.11
N THR A 25 2.06 -2.09 16.79
CA THR A 25 2.35 -3.29 15.99
C THR A 25 3.72 -3.88 16.35
N GLU A 26 3.75 -5.18 16.61
CA GLU A 26 4.99 -5.95 16.76
C GLU A 26 5.50 -6.46 15.40
N VAL A 27 6.76 -6.15 15.11
CA VAL A 27 7.49 -6.68 13.95
C VAL A 27 8.58 -7.64 14.43
N THR A 28 8.55 -8.85 13.90
CA THR A 28 9.55 -9.89 14.11
C THR A 28 10.52 -9.90 12.94
N PHE A 29 11.79 -9.71 13.24
CA PHE A 29 12.90 -9.90 12.32
C PHE A 29 13.34 -11.36 12.38
N GLU A 30 13.36 -12.06 11.24
CA GLU A 30 13.73 -13.47 11.14
C GLU A 30 14.95 -13.63 10.23
N TRP A 31 16.06 -14.14 10.77
CA TRP A 31 17.28 -14.33 10.02
C TRP A 31 17.20 -15.60 9.18
N THR A 32 17.60 -15.46 7.93
CA THR A 32 17.64 -16.56 6.98
C THR A 32 18.98 -16.62 6.28
N GLY A 33 19.40 -17.84 5.92
CA GLY A 33 20.61 -18.06 5.15
C GLY A 33 21.90 -17.90 5.97
N ASN A 34 23.03 -18.05 5.28
CA ASN A 34 24.33 -18.27 5.92
C ASN A 34 25.14 -16.99 6.17
N GLN A 35 24.62 -15.82 5.77
CA GLN A 35 25.29 -14.55 6.02
C GLN A 35 24.88 -14.01 7.39
N SER A 36 25.81 -13.34 8.06
CA SER A 36 25.53 -12.75 9.37
C SER A 36 25.08 -11.30 9.23
N HIS A 37 24.02 -10.95 9.95
CA HIS A 37 23.40 -9.63 9.89
C HIS A 37 23.07 -9.14 11.30
N ASN A 38 23.01 -7.83 11.44
CA ASN A 38 22.41 -7.16 12.59
C ASN A 38 21.31 -6.19 12.12
N VAL A 39 20.54 -5.66 13.07
CA VAL A 39 19.48 -4.68 12.83
C VAL A 39 19.74 -3.50 13.75
N LEU A 40 20.27 -2.40 13.22
CA LEU A 40 20.56 -1.20 13.99
C LEU A 40 19.67 -0.06 13.52
N PHE A 41 19.07 0.69 14.45
CA PHE A 41 18.36 1.92 14.10
C PHE A 41 19.35 3.05 13.81
N GLU A 42 19.13 3.75 12.70
CA GLU A 42 19.84 4.97 12.31
C GLU A 42 19.05 6.22 12.70
N GLU A 43 17.72 6.16 12.56
CA GLU A 43 16.81 7.27 12.84
C GLU A 43 15.57 6.70 13.52
N LEU A 44 15.14 7.33 14.61
CA LEU A 44 13.92 6.99 15.33
C LEU A 44 13.14 8.27 15.64
N PRO A 45 11.81 8.18 15.83
CA PRO A 45 11.03 9.28 16.38
C PRO A 45 11.49 9.69 17.77
N ASP A 46 11.32 10.98 18.11
CA ASP A 46 11.61 11.48 19.45
C ASP A 46 10.76 10.73 20.50
N GLY A 47 11.42 10.26 21.56
CA GLY A 47 10.77 9.51 22.64
C GLY A 47 10.58 8.01 22.36
N ALA A 48 10.97 7.50 21.19
CA ALA A 48 10.97 6.07 20.92
C ALA A 48 12.01 5.35 21.80
N GLY A 49 11.53 4.42 22.64
CA GLY A 49 12.37 3.66 23.59
C GLY A 49 12.90 2.32 23.08
N VAL A 50 12.95 2.12 21.76
CA VAL A 50 13.33 0.83 21.16
C VAL A 50 14.81 0.80 20.79
N SER A 51 15.41 -0.39 20.84
CA SER A 51 16.78 -0.64 20.40
C SER A 51 16.81 -1.66 19.28
N GLY A 52 17.88 -1.62 18.48
CA GLY A 52 18.17 -2.68 17.52
C GLY A 52 18.76 -3.92 18.19
N HIS A 53 19.13 -4.90 17.37
CA HIS A 53 19.95 -6.04 17.76
C HIS A 53 21.36 -5.85 17.21
N GLU A 54 22.35 -5.68 18.09
CA GLU A 54 23.72 -5.32 17.68
C GLU A 54 24.55 -6.50 17.20
N SER A 55 24.35 -7.67 17.81
CA SER A 55 25.08 -8.90 17.49
C SER A 55 24.79 -9.37 16.07
N LEU A 56 25.81 -9.95 15.45
CA LEU A 56 25.69 -10.56 14.13
C LEU A 56 25.14 -11.97 14.28
N GLU A 57 23.94 -12.19 13.76
CA GLU A 57 23.25 -13.48 13.79
C GLU A 57 23.04 -14.01 12.38
N SER A 58 22.71 -15.29 12.25
CA SER A 58 22.41 -15.96 10.97
C SER A 58 21.15 -16.83 11.08
N ASP A 59 20.93 -17.73 10.12
CA ASP A 59 19.75 -18.60 10.00
C ASP A 59 19.18 -19.10 11.33
N GLY A 60 17.87 -18.90 11.51
CA GLY A 60 17.10 -19.42 12.64
C GLY A 60 17.04 -18.51 13.87
N PHE A 61 17.73 -17.37 13.88
CA PHE A 61 17.57 -16.36 14.92
C PHE A 61 16.36 -15.45 14.66
N THR A 62 15.71 -14.99 15.73
CA THR A 62 14.60 -14.04 15.66
C THR A 62 14.73 -12.92 16.70
N PHE A 63 14.24 -11.74 16.35
CA PHE A 63 14.21 -10.56 17.22
C PHE A 63 12.92 -9.77 16.97
N SER A 64 12.16 -9.46 18.02
CA SER A 64 10.91 -8.70 17.91
C SER A 64 11.05 -7.29 18.47
N VAL A 65 10.39 -6.33 17.81
CA VAL A 65 10.27 -4.93 18.27
C VAL A 65 8.81 -4.50 18.18
N THR A 66 8.28 -3.94 19.25
CA THR A 66 6.97 -3.27 19.28
C THR A 66 7.15 -1.79 18.99
N PHE A 67 6.40 -1.27 18.03
CA PHE A 67 6.51 0.11 17.56
C PHE A 67 5.39 0.99 18.17
N ASP A 68 5.60 1.49 19.38
CA ASP A 68 4.62 2.28 20.14
C ASP A 68 4.72 3.80 19.93
N THR A 69 5.67 4.30 19.15
CA THR A 69 5.80 5.74 18.90
C THR A 69 5.57 6.04 17.43
N THR A 70 4.65 6.94 17.11
CA THR A 70 4.36 7.33 15.74
C THR A 70 5.57 7.99 15.07
N GLY A 71 5.78 7.75 13.79
CA GLY A 71 6.85 8.36 13.01
C GLY A 71 7.60 7.36 12.14
N VAL A 72 8.77 7.75 11.65
CA VAL A 72 9.60 6.91 10.76
C VAL A 72 10.80 6.38 11.53
N TYR A 73 10.99 5.07 11.46
CA TYR A 73 12.14 4.35 11.96
C TYR A 73 12.96 3.89 10.77
N LYS A 74 14.22 4.32 10.69
CA LYS A 74 15.18 3.83 9.69
C LYS A 74 16.16 2.91 10.38
N TYR A 75 16.41 1.76 9.79
CA TYR A 75 17.35 0.78 10.30
C TYR A 75 18.23 0.23 9.19
N PHE A 76 19.35 -0.36 9.57
CA PHE A 76 20.34 -0.88 8.65
C PHE A 76 21.07 -2.08 9.23
N CYS A 77 21.73 -2.82 8.35
CA CYS A 77 22.69 -3.84 8.73
C CYS A 77 24.10 -3.25 8.63
N GLN A 78 24.85 -3.19 9.73
CA GLN A 78 26.19 -2.58 9.80
C GLN A 78 27.18 -3.11 8.74
N PRO A 79 27.44 -4.43 8.61
CA PRO A 79 28.40 -4.94 7.63
C PRO A 79 27.98 -4.70 6.18
N HIS A 80 26.67 -4.51 5.91
CA HIS A 80 26.12 -4.43 4.56
C HIS A 80 25.50 -3.06 4.24
N LYS A 81 25.69 -2.05 5.10
CA LYS A 81 25.14 -0.70 4.90
C LYS A 81 25.61 -0.09 3.58
N GLY A 82 26.91 -0.23 3.27
CA GLY A 82 27.51 0.24 2.01
C GLY A 82 26.99 -0.45 0.76
N LEU A 83 26.35 -1.62 0.92
CA LEU A 83 25.69 -2.36 -0.17
C LEU A 83 24.19 -2.03 -0.28
N GLY A 84 23.68 -1.12 0.57
CA GLY A 84 22.28 -0.71 0.55
C GLY A 84 21.34 -1.58 1.39
N MET A 85 21.87 -2.38 2.33
CA MET A 85 21.02 -3.14 3.27
C MET A 85 20.41 -2.22 4.33
N LEU A 86 19.39 -1.48 3.91
CA LEU A 86 18.64 -0.49 4.65
C LEU A 86 17.17 -0.93 4.74
N GLY A 87 16.47 -0.53 5.79
CA GLY A 87 15.05 -0.75 5.94
C GLY A 87 14.37 0.41 6.65
N ALA A 88 13.05 0.50 6.50
CA ALA A 88 12.26 1.54 7.16
C ALA A 88 10.90 1.02 7.64
N VAL A 89 10.43 1.55 8.77
CA VAL A 89 9.06 1.36 9.25
C VAL A 89 8.43 2.72 9.48
N ALA A 90 7.31 3.00 8.82
CA ALA A 90 6.44 4.12 9.12
C ALA A 90 5.33 3.65 10.07
N VAL A 91 5.12 4.37 11.17
CA VAL A 91 4.19 4.01 12.25
C VAL A 91 3.14 5.09 12.41
N GLY A 92 1.87 4.71 12.30
CA GLY A 92 0.71 5.57 12.45
C GLY A 92 0.25 6.24 11.15
N SER A 93 -0.93 6.87 11.20
CA SER A 93 -1.57 7.51 10.04
C SER A 93 -1.02 8.90 9.72
N ASP A 94 -0.37 9.54 10.70
CA ASP A 94 0.01 10.96 10.63
C ASP A 94 1.43 11.19 10.08
N VAL A 95 2.08 10.12 9.60
CA VAL A 95 3.41 10.21 8.98
C VAL A 95 3.30 10.99 7.66
N ALA A 96 4.01 12.11 7.59
CA ALA A 96 3.97 13.00 6.43
C ALA A 96 4.36 12.27 5.14
N THR A 97 3.45 12.23 4.17
CA THR A 97 3.73 11.71 2.83
C THR A 97 4.12 12.86 1.89
N LYS A 98 5.08 12.60 1.02
CA LYS A 98 5.26 13.42 -0.19
C LYS A 98 4.76 12.60 -1.36
N SER A 99 3.80 13.16 -2.11
CA SER A 99 3.45 12.63 -3.42
C SER A 99 4.65 12.87 -4.34
N VAL A 100 5.45 11.84 -4.56
CA VAL A 100 6.41 11.80 -5.66
C VAL A 100 5.57 11.51 -6.91
N GLY A 101 5.52 12.46 -7.84
CA GLY A 101 4.78 12.35 -9.09
C GLY A 101 5.38 11.28 -10.02
N GLY A 102 5.18 10.02 -9.66
CA GLY A 102 5.41 8.84 -10.47
C GLY A 102 4.06 8.19 -10.76
N GLU A 103 3.89 7.74 -11.99
CA GLU A 103 2.66 7.15 -12.50
C GLU A 103 2.07 6.10 -11.55
N GLU A 104 0.76 6.16 -11.42
CA GLU A 104 -0.10 5.45 -10.48
C GLU A 104 0.19 3.94 -10.41
N GLY A 105 1.12 3.55 -9.53
CA GLY A 105 1.19 2.22 -8.94
C GLY A 105 0.38 2.18 -7.64
N GLY A 106 -0.90 2.53 -7.73
CA GLY A 106 -1.78 2.73 -6.57
C GLY A 106 -2.23 1.41 -5.93
N GLY A 107 -1.69 1.12 -4.75
CA GLY A 107 -2.43 0.36 -3.74
C GLY A 107 -3.50 1.25 -3.13
N GLY A 108 -4.77 0.83 -3.22
CA GLY A 108 -5.84 1.35 -2.37
C GLY A 108 -6.67 2.52 -2.90
N GLY A 109 -7.02 2.55 -4.19
CA GLY A 109 -8.05 3.44 -4.72
C GLY A 109 -8.39 3.02 -6.14
N GLY A 110 -9.62 2.57 -6.39
CA GLY A 110 -10.02 2.13 -7.72
C GLY A 110 -9.80 3.20 -8.79
N PRO A 111 -9.75 2.83 -10.09
CA PRO A 111 -9.48 3.75 -11.19
C PRO A 111 -10.32 5.03 -11.05
N THR A 112 -9.66 6.17 -10.89
CA THR A 112 -10.37 7.44 -10.85
C THR A 112 -10.83 7.74 -12.27
N VAL A 113 -12.11 7.47 -12.53
CA VAL A 113 -12.69 7.76 -13.86
C VAL A 113 -12.73 9.28 -14.02
N PRO A 114 -12.21 9.84 -15.13
CA PRO A 114 -12.28 11.27 -15.40
C PRO A 114 -13.72 11.78 -15.28
N ASP A 115 -13.92 13.03 -14.85
CA ASP A 115 -15.29 13.55 -14.68
C ASP A 115 -16.11 13.53 -15.98
N SER A 116 -15.44 13.58 -17.13
CA SER A 116 -16.06 13.34 -18.45
C SER A 116 -16.66 11.94 -18.60
N ALA A 117 -16.02 10.90 -18.05
CA ALA A 117 -16.52 9.54 -18.10
C ALA A 117 -17.77 9.34 -17.23
N LYS A 118 -17.87 10.04 -16.10
CA LYS A 118 -19.08 10.06 -15.27
C LYS A 118 -20.25 10.70 -16.03
N THR A 119 -20.01 11.83 -16.71
CA THR A 119 -21.03 12.49 -17.53
C THR A 119 -21.47 11.63 -18.72
N ILE A 120 -20.55 10.93 -19.37
CA ILE A 120 -20.89 10.01 -20.47
C ILE A 120 -21.77 8.85 -19.97
N GLY A 121 -21.46 8.27 -18.81
CA GLY A 121 -22.26 7.19 -18.22
C GLY A 121 -23.69 7.63 -17.88
N VAL A 122 -23.85 8.82 -17.30
CA VAL A 122 -25.17 9.39 -17.00
C VAL A 122 -25.94 9.72 -18.29
N ALA A 123 -25.28 10.31 -19.29
CA ALA A 123 -25.92 10.63 -20.56
C ALA A 123 -26.40 9.37 -21.30
N ALA A 124 -25.59 8.31 -21.34
CA ALA A 124 -25.94 7.06 -21.99
C ALA A 124 -27.11 6.35 -21.31
N SER A 125 -27.14 6.34 -19.98
CA SER A 125 -28.24 5.73 -19.22
C SER A 125 -29.54 6.50 -19.37
N VAL A 126 -29.52 7.84 -19.34
CA VAL A 126 -30.69 8.68 -19.61
C VAL A 126 -31.21 8.44 -21.03
N ALA A 127 -30.33 8.44 -22.05
CA ALA A 127 -30.71 8.22 -23.44
C ALA A 127 -31.39 6.86 -23.66
N MET A 128 -30.86 5.80 -23.06
CA MET A 128 -31.45 4.46 -23.11
C MET A 128 -32.83 4.43 -22.43
N VAL A 129 -32.97 5.02 -21.24
CA VAL A 129 -34.26 5.09 -20.52
C VAL A 129 -35.29 5.89 -21.32
N THR A 130 -34.91 7.03 -21.91
CA THR A 130 -35.83 7.83 -22.74
C THR A 130 -36.25 7.09 -24.00
N THR A 131 -35.33 6.37 -24.64
CA THR A 131 -35.63 5.61 -25.86
C THR A 131 -36.60 4.47 -25.57
N LEU A 132 -36.34 3.70 -24.50
CA LEU A 132 -37.22 2.62 -24.06
C LEU A 132 -38.59 3.15 -23.60
N GLY A 133 -38.62 4.27 -22.87
CA GLY A 133 -39.85 4.92 -22.42
C GLY A 133 -40.70 5.43 -23.58
N LEU A 134 -40.10 6.08 -24.57
CA LEU A 134 -40.80 6.56 -25.74
C LEU A 134 -41.33 5.40 -26.60
N THR A 135 -40.51 4.36 -26.77
CA THR A 135 -40.93 3.13 -27.46
C THR A 135 -42.12 2.48 -26.75
N TYR A 136 -42.06 2.34 -25.41
CA TYR A 136 -43.18 1.84 -24.62
C TYR A 136 -44.43 2.70 -24.79
N PHE A 137 -44.29 4.03 -24.77
CA PHE A 137 -45.40 4.95 -24.95
C PHE A 137 -46.08 4.76 -26.31
N PHE A 138 -45.34 4.69 -27.41
CA PHE A 138 -45.92 4.45 -28.74
C PHE A 138 -46.55 3.07 -28.87
N VAL A 139 -45.92 2.02 -28.33
CA VAL A 139 -46.52 0.67 -28.33
C VAL A 139 -47.80 0.62 -27.50
N LYS A 140 -47.83 1.31 -26.36
CA LYS A 140 -48.96 1.25 -25.41
C LYS A 140 -50.11 2.19 -25.78
N TYR A 141 -49.81 3.35 -26.35
CA TYR A 141 -50.77 4.44 -26.54
C TYR A 141 -50.82 4.99 -27.98
N GLY A 142 -49.96 4.52 -28.89
CA GLY A 142 -49.85 5.02 -30.27
C GLY A 142 -50.46 4.13 -31.35
N GLY A 143 -51.20 3.07 -30.98
CA GLY A 143 -51.90 2.20 -31.93
C GLY A 143 -53.31 2.70 -32.25
N ASP A 144 -53.52 3.02 -33.53
CA ASP A 144 -54.78 3.18 -34.28
C ASP A 144 -55.54 4.52 -34.14
N TYR A 145 -55.19 5.47 -35.03
CA TYR A 145 -56.05 6.59 -35.44
C TYR A 145 -56.54 6.38 -36.87
N ASP A 146 -57.28 5.30 -37.14
CA ASP A 146 -58.04 5.23 -38.39
C ASP A 146 -59.23 6.21 -38.29
N PRO A 147 -59.36 7.20 -39.20
CA PRO A 147 -60.56 8.03 -39.25
C PRO A 147 -61.76 7.16 -39.69
N PRO A 148 -62.95 7.33 -39.09
CA PRO A 148 -64.13 6.57 -39.52
C PRO A 148 -64.51 6.93 -40.97
N GLU A 149 -64.80 5.93 -41.80
CA GLU A 149 -65.47 6.11 -43.10
C GLU A 149 -66.93 6.56 -42.95
#